data_AF-A0A554KF19-F1
#
_entry.id   AF-A0A554KF19-F1
#
_cell.length_a   1.000
_cell.length_b   1.000
_cell.length_c   1.000
_cell.angle_alpha   90.00
_cell.angle_beta   90.00
_cell.angle_gamma   90.00
#
_symmetry.space_group_name_H-M   'P 1'
#
loop_
_entity.id
_entity.type
_entity.pdbx_description
1 polymer ?
#
loop_
_entity_poly.entity_id
_entity_poly.type
_entity_poly.pdbx_seq_one_letter_code
_entity_poly.pdbx_strand_id
1 'polypeptide(L)'
;MRRFLASAWYPLLIALTLAGAATGAHAGLPTLDSGVSNTQLLDAFRIAGWAAGAVMGIVSFLLMGVLNLLRRMFRLRKIAVLHPIIVLVGVTPWLAWGWQLLFVEPRFTPFARLAIDVIGRPMFVGSAVASLLAIVLALVLLLPVKHS
;
A
#
# COMPACT_ATOMS: atom_id res chain seq x y z
N MET A 1 10.16 -14.82 -14.83
CA MET A 1 9.46 -13.57 -14.44
C MET A 1 8.03 -13.43 -14.98
N ARG A 2 7.76 -13.56 -16.29
CA ARG A 2 6.39 -13.37 -16.82
C ARG A 2 5.33 -14.28 -16.17
N ARG A 3 5.67 -15.55 -15.91
CA ARG A 3 4.80 -16.49 -15.17
C ARG A 3 4.54 -16.04 -13.72
N PHE A 4 5.53 -15.45 -13.06
CA PHE A 4 5.39 -14.91 -11.70
C PHE A 4 4.42 -13.71 -11.68
N LEU A 5 4.58 -12.77 -12.62
CA LEU A 5 3.72 -11.57 -12.73
C LEU A 5 2.28 -11.88 -13.13
N ALA A 6 2.02 -13.08 -13.65
CA ALA A 6 0.67 -13.58 -13.94
C ALA A 6 0.10 -14.50 -12.85
N SER A 7 0.84 -14.72 -11.76
CA SER A 7 0.48 -15.65 -10.68
C SER A 7 -0.09 -14.93 -9.45
N ALA A 8 -0.77 -15.68 -8.59
CA ALA A 8 -1.28 -15.20 -7.31
C ALA A 8 -0.18 -14.77 -6.32
N TRP A 9 1.09 -15.08 -6.61
CA TRP A 9 2.23 -14.65 -5.80
C TRP A 9 2.52 -13.16 -5.95
N TYR A 10 2.19 -12.56 -7.10
CA TYR A 10 2.49 -11.16 -7.34
C TYR A 10 1.63 -10.21 -6.50
N PRO A 11 0.29 -10.35 -6.41
CA PRO A 11 -0.54 -9.56 -5.50
C PRO A 11 -0.16 -9.78 -4.04
N LEU A 12 0.18 -11.02 -3.66
CA LEU A 12 0.63 -11.34 -2.31
C LEU A 12 1.93 -10.62 -1.97
N LEU A 13 2.94 -10.67 -2.86
CA LEU A 13 4.21 -9.96 -2.66
C LEU A 13 3.96 -8.47 -2.45
N ILE A 14 3.15 -7.85 -3.29
CA ILE A 14 2.88 -6.41 -3.21
C ILE A 14 2.10 -6.05 -1.94
N ALA A 15 1.13 -6.88 -1.54
CA ALA A 15 0.42 -6.70 -0.26
C ALA A 15 1.36 -6.83 0.95
N LEU A 16 2.30 -7.78 0.92
CA LEU A 16 3.31 -7.94 1.96
C LEU A 16 4.29 -6.76 1.97
N THR A 17 4.71 -6.27 0.81
CA THR A 17 5.55 -5.08 0.70
C THR A 17 4.81 -3.85 1.25
N LEU A 18 3.54 -3.67 0.91
CA LEU A 18 2.70 -2.59 1.44
C LEU A 18 2.65 -2.66 2.97
N ALA A 19 2.34 -3.83 3.52
CA ALA A 19 2.26 -4.04 4.96
C ALA A 19 3.61 -3.79 5.65
N GLY A 20 4.68 -4.43 5.18
CA GLY A 20 6.01 -4.31 5.76
C GLY A 20 6.57 -2.90 5.67
N ALA A 21 6.41 -2.22 4.53
CA ALA A 21 6.90 -0.86 4.34
C ALA A 21 6.10 0.15 5.17
N ALA A 22 4.77 -0.01 5.29
CA ALA A 22 3.95 0.84 6.15
C ALA A 22 4.32 0.63 7.63
N THR A 23 4.40 -0.61 8.10
CA THR A 23 4.79 -0.92 9.48
C THR A 23 6.22 -0.43 9.78
N GLY A 24 7.16 -0.61 8.86
CA GLY A 24 8.53 -0.10 8.99
C GLY A 24 8.58 1.43 9.02
N ALA A 25 7.76 2.11 8.20
CA ALA A 25 7.64 3.56 8.22
C ALA A 25 7.06 4.07 9.55
N HIS A 26 6.12 3.34 10.16
CA HIS A 26 5.61 3.65 11.49
C HIS A 26 6.68 3.46 12.57
N ALA A 27 7.45 2.36 12.52
CA ALA A 27 8.53 2.08 13.47
C ALA A 27 9.65 3.14 13.45
N GLY A 28 9.87 3.81 12.31
CA GLY A 28 10.84 4.88 12.16
C GLY A 28 10.33 6.28 12.56
N LEU A 29 9.08 6.42 13.03
CA LEU A 29 8.57 7.70 13.50
C LEU A 29 9.23 8.10 14.82
N PRO A 30 9.58 9.39 15.02
CA PRO A 30 10.02 9.87 16.31
C PRO A 30 8.93 9.68 17.37
N THR A 31 9.32 9.53 18.64
CA THR A 31 8.35 9.35 19.74
C THR A 31 7.37 10.52 19.78
N LEU A 32 6.08 10.20 19.93
CA LEU A 32 4.94 11.11 19.80
C LEU A 32 4.79 12.13 20.95
N ASP A 33 5.89 12.53 21.60
CA ASP A 33 5.86 13.31 22.85
C ASP A 33 5.60 14.82 22.66
N SER A 34 5.40 15.29 21.43
CA SER A 34 5.24 16.71 21.13
C SER A 34 3.77 17.18 21.21
N GLY A 35 3.23 17.26 22.42
CA GLY A 35 2.11 18.18 22.72
C GLY A 35 0.69 17.60 22.73
N VAL A 36 0.54 16.28 22.91
CA VAL A 36 -0.77 15.67 23.21
C VAL A 36 -0.80 15.26 24.68
N SER A 37 -1.62 15.96 25.48
CA SER A 37 -1.75 15.68 26.92
C SER A 37 -2.60 14.45 27.25
N ASN A 38 -3.38 13.94 26.29
CA ASN A 38 -4.25 12.78 26.48
C ASN A 38 -3.52 11.48 26.14
N THR A 39 -3.07 10.77 27.17
CA THR A 39 -2.33 9.50 27.07
C THR A 39 -3.15 8.37 26.44
N GLN A 40 -4.46 8.30 26.70
CA GLN A 40 -5.34 7.27 26.11
C GLN A 40 -5.42 7.40 24.59
N LEU A 41 -5.48 8.65 24.09
CA LEU A 41 -5.50 8.92 22.67
C LEU A 41 -4.17 8.47 22.02
N LEU A 42 -3.05 8.75 22.68
CA LEU A 42 -1.71 8.40 22.21
C LEU A 42 -1.55 6.87 22.06
N ASP A 43 -2.00 6.11 23.05
CA ASP A 43 -1.92 4.64 23.05
C ASP A 43 -2.78 4.03 21.94
N ALA A 44 -4.00 4.56 21.75
CA ALA A 44 -4.87 4.12 20.67
C ALA A 44 -4.21 4.34 19.28
N PHE A 45 -3.61 5.52 19.06
CA PHE A 45 -2.91 5.80 17.80
C PHE A 45 -1.67 4.95 17.60
N ARG A 46 -0.91 4.62 18.66
CA ARG A 46 0.23 3.70 18.55
C ARG A 46 -0.20 2.32 18.08
N ILE A 47 -1.23 1.74 18.69
CA ILE A 47 -1.74 0.42 18.31
C ILE A 47 -2.28 0.47 16.87
N ALA A 48 -3.04 1.51 16.53
CA ALA A 48 -3.57 1.69 15.19
C ALA A 48 -2.46 1.83 14.13
N GLY A 49 -1.38 2.58 14.43
CA GLY A 49 -0.25 2.75 13.52
C GLY A 49 0.49 1.44 13.22
N TRP A 50 0.70 0.60 14.24
CA TRP A 50 1.28 -0.73 14.05
C TRP A 50 0.38 -1.66 13.23
N ALA A 51 -0.93 -1.64 13.51
CA ALA A 51 -1.91 -2.47 12.80
C ALA A 51 -2.20 -1.99 11.36
N ALA A 52 -2.02 -0.70 11.07
CA ALA A 52 -2.40 -0.07 9.81
C ALA A 52 -1.77 -0.78 8.60
N GLY A 53 -0.47 -1.11 8.66
CA GLY A 53 0.22 -1.81 7.57
C GLY A 53 -0.41 -3.17 7.26
N ALA A 54 -0.65 -3.99 8.29
CA ALA A 54 -1.27 -5.31 8.12
C ALA A 54 -2.70 -5.19 7.54
N VAL A 55 -3.50 -4.27 8.06
CA VAL A 55 -4.87 -4.01 7.57
C VAL A 55 -4.84 -3.58 6.10
N MET A 56 -3.98 -2.63 5.75
CA MET A 56 -3.82 -2.17 4.37
C MET A 56 -3.42 -3.31 3.43
N GLY A 57 -2.45 -4.13 3.83
CA GLY A 57 -2.00 -5.29 3.05
C GLY A 57 -3.12 -6.30 2.81
N ILE A 58 -3.87 -6.67 3.86
CA ILE A 58 -4.98 -7.63 3.75
C ILE A 58 -6.10 -7.08 2.87
N VAL A 59 -6.54 -5.84 3.09
CA VAL A 59 -7.61 -5.21 2.31
C VAL A 59 -7.21 -5.09 0.84
N SER A 60 -5.97 -4.66 0.57
CA SER A 60 -5.43 -4.60 -0.79
C SER A 60 -5.35 -5.97 -1.46
N PHE A 61 -4.92 -7.01 -0.73
CA PHE A 61 -4.85 -8.37 -1.26
C PHE A 61 -6.24 -8.90 -1.64
N LEU A 62 -7.25 -8.68 -0.78
CA LEU A 62 -8.64 -9.06 -1.05
C LEU A 62 -9.18 -8.31 -2.28
N LEU A 63 -8.97 -7.00 -2.36
CA LEU A 63 -9.39 -6.19 -3.51
C LEU A 63 -8.75 -6.68 -4.82
N MET A 64 -7.43 -6.90 -4.83
CA MET A 64 -6.72 -7.46 -5.99
C MET A 64 -7.23 -8.85 -6.35
N GLY A 65 -7.59 -9.67 -5.35
CA GLY A 65 -8.18 -10.99 -5.53
C GLY A 65 -9.52 -10.93 -6.25
N VAL A 66 -10.42 -10.04 -5.80
CA VAL A 66 -11.73 -9.79 -6.44
C VAL A 66 -11.55 -9.31 -7.88
N LEU A 67 -10.66 -8.33 -8.12
CA LEU A 67 -10.40 -7.82 -9.46
C LEU A 67 -9.81 -8.90 -10.40
N ASN A 68 -8.92 -9.76 -9.88
CA ASN A 68 -8.40 -10.89 -10.63
C ASN A 68 -9.48 -11.95 -10.93
N LEU A 69 -10.41 -12.17 -9.99
CA LEU A 69 -11.56 -13.05 -10.22
C LEU A 69 -12.45 -12.49 -11.35
N LEU A 70 -12.79 -11.20 -11.31
CA LEU A 70 -13.54 -10.53 -12.38
C LEU A 70 -12.83 -10.67 -13.72
N ARG A 71 -11.52 -10.39 -13.78
CA ARG A 71 -10.71 -10.58 -14.99
C ARG A 71 -10.81 -12.01 -15.55
N ARG A 72 -10.85 -13.02 -14.66
CA ARG A 72 -11.01 -14.43 -15.06
C ARG A 72 -12.41 -14.73 -15.58
N MET A 73 -13.45 -14.12 -15.02
CA MET A 73 -14.85 -14.27 -15.46
C MET A 73 -15.06 -13.67 -16.86
N PHE A 74 -14.51 -12.49 -17.12
CA PHE A 74 -14.61 -11.80 -18.42
C PHE A 74 -13.64 -12.30 -19.51
N ARG A 75 -12.97 -13.45 -19.29
CA ARG A 75 -12.02 -14.06 -20.24
C ARG A 75 -10.84 -13.16 -20.65
N LEU A 76 -10.52 -12.12 -19.88
CA LEU A 76 -9.41 -11.19 -20.11
C LEU A 76 -8.04 -11.73 -19.64
N ARG A 77 -7.88 -13.07 -19.57
CA ARG A 77 -6.67 -13.74 -19.07
C ARG A 77 -5.46 -13.57 -19.99
N LYS A 78 -5.70 -13.38 -21.29
CA LYS A 78 -4.65 -13.27 -22.32
C LYS A 78 -3.88 -11.94 -22.25
N ILE A 79 -4.48 -10.89 -21.67
CA ILE A 79 -3.86 -9.58 -21.57
C ILE A 79 -2.95 -9.57 -20.35
N ALA A 80 -1.64 -9.74 -20.56
CA ALA A 80 -0.65 -9.82 -19.48
C ALA A 80 -0.55 -8.53 -18.65
N VAL A 81 -0.73 -7.37 -19.30
CA VAL A 81 -0.61 -6.03 -18.69
C VAL A 81 -1.71 -5.73 -17.67
N LEU A 82 -2.87 -6.40 -17.75
CA LEU A 82 -3.95 -6.23 -16.78
C LEU A 82 -3.54 -6.61 -15.35
N HIS A 83 -2.60 -7.53 -15.19
CA HIS A 83 -2.24 -8.00 -13.86
C HIS A 83 -1.47 -6.94 -13.05
N PRO A 84 -0.44 -6.27 -13.60
CA PRO A 84 0.13 -5.07 -12.99
C PRO A 84 -0.89 -3.96 -12.71
N ILE A 85 -1.83 -3.73 -13.62
CA ILE A 85 -2.87 -2.70 -13.44
C ILE A 85 -3.74 -3.02 -12.22
N ILE A 86 -4.20 -4.27 -12.08
CA ILE A 86 -4.99 -4.72 -10.93
C ILE A 86 -4.24 -4.50 -9.62
N VAL A 87 -2.94 -4.82 -9.60
CA VAL A 87 -2.08 -4.61 -8.44
C VAL A 87 -1.97 -3.12 -8.12
N LEU A 88 -1.73 -2.26 -9.11
CA LEU A 88 -1.67 -0.82 -8.89
C LEU A 88 -2.99 -0.29 -8.33
N VAL A 89 -4.13 -0.66 -8.93
CA VAL A 89 -5.47 -0.30 -8.45
C VAL A 89 -5.68 -0.74 -6.98
N GLY A 90 -5.12 -1.88 -6.57
CA GLY A 90 -5.21 -2.35 -5.19
C GLY A 90 -4.42 -1.51 -4.18
N VAL A 91 -3.40 -0.75 -4.61
CA VAL A 91 -2.56 0.09 -3.74
C VAL A 91 -2.90 1.58 -3.85
N THR A 92 -3.38 2.03 -5.01
CA THR A 92 -3.67 3.45 -5.30
C THR A 92 -4.57 4.14 -4.28
N PRO A 93 -5.65 3.53 -3.74
CA PRO A 93 -6.50 4.20 -2.75
C PRO A 93 -5.71 4.68 -1.52
N TRP A 94 -4.76 3.86 -1.05
CA TRP A 94 -3.92 4.19 0.10
C TRP A 94 -2.91 5.30 -0.23
N LEU A 95 -2.39 5.31 -1.45
CA LEU A 95 -1.49 6.37 -1.90
C LEU A 95 -2.23 7.70 -2.00
N ALA A 96 -3.42 7.70 -2.59
CA ALA A 96 -4.26 8.89 -2.72
C ALA A 96 -4.70 9.42 -1.35
N TRP A 97 -5.14 8.52 -0.45
CA TRP A 97 -5.51 8.91 0.91
C TRP A 97 -4.31 9.44 1.68
N GLY A 98 -3.15 8.79 1.57
CA GLY A 98 -1.93 9.19 2.26
C GLY A 98 -1.49 10.57 1.78
N TRP A 99 -1.55 10.81 0.47
CA TRP A 99 -1.28 12.10 -0.12
C TRP A 99 -2.24 13.19 0.39
N GLN A 100 -3.54 12.90 0.38
CA GLN A 100 -4.57 13.83 0.88
C GLN A 100 -4.31 14.22 2.33
N LEU A 101 -4.04 13.25 3.21
CA LEU A 101 -3.75 13.53 4.62
C LEU A 101 -2.45 14.31 4.82
N LEU A 102 -1.40 14.04 4.04
CA LEU A 102 -0.09 14.64 4.27
C LEU A 102 0.05 16.05 3.73
N PHE A 103 -0.50 16.28 2.54
CA PHE A 103 -0.21 17.47 1.74
C PHE A 103 -1.40 18.40 1.58
N VAL A 104 -2.62 17.92 1.83
CA VAL A 104 -3.84 18.71 1.67
C VAL A 104 -4.48 19.04 3.01
N GLU A 105 -4.55 18.08 3.93
CA GLU A 105 -5.23 18.27 5.20
C GLU A 105 -4.43 19.13 6.19
N PRO A 106 -5.03 20.18 6.78
CA PRO A 106 -4.31 21.05 7.70
C PRO A 106 -4.13 20.44 9.10
N ARG A 107 -3.01 20.80 9.75
CA ARG A 107 -2.55 20.23 11.02
C ARG A 107 -3.02 21.00 12.27
N PHE A 108 -4.24 21.54 12.25
CA PHE A 108 -4.68 22.49 13.28
C PHE A 108 -4.93 21.86 14.65
N THR A 109 -5.42 20.62 14.69
CA THR A 109 -5.73 19.93 15.97
C THR A 109 -4.65 18.90 16.35
N PRO A 110 -4.46 18.61 17.65
CA PRO A 110 -3.58 17.52 18.11
C PRO A 110 -3.98 16.16 17.52
N PHE A 111 -5.29 15.92 17.37
CA PHE A 111 -5.81 14.72 16.73
C PHE A 111 -5.41 14.63 15.24
N ALA A 112 -5.57 15.73 14.48
CA ALA A 112 -5.17 15.76 13.07
C ALA A 112 -3.68 15.51 12.89
N ARG A 113 -2.84 16.12 13.75
CA ARG A 113 -1.39 15.86 13.76
C ARG A 113 -1.08 14.38 13.98
N LEU A 114 -1.66 13.77 15.01
CA LEU A 114 -1.48 12.34 15.27
C LEU A 114 -1.95 11.48 14.10
N ALA A 115 -3.14 11.72 13.56
CA ALA A 115 -3.66 10.95 12.43
C ALA A 115 -2.75 11.06 11.20
N ILE A 116 -2.27 12.26 10.87
CA ILE A 116 -1.41 12.48 9.71
C ILE A 116 -0.03 11.84 9.93
N ASP A 117 0.59 12.06 11.08
CA ASP A 117 1.96 11.60 11.32
C ASP A 117 2.01 10.09 11.61
N VAL A 118 1.03 9.53 12.32
CA VAL A 118 1.01 8.11 12.74
C VAL A 118 0.37 7.19 11.70
N ILE A 119 -0.65 7.65 10.98
CA ILE A 119 -1.39 6.83 10.02
C ILE A 119 -1.09 7.29 8.60
N GLY A 120 -1.26 8.58 8.33
CA GLY A 120 -1.08 9.15 6.99
C GLY A 120 0.31 8.86 6.42
N ARG A 121 1.36 9.12 7.20
CA ARG A 121 2.75 9.05 6.71
C ARG A 121 3.20 7.61 6.45
N PRO A 122 2.97 6.65 7.36
CA PRO A 122 3.21 5.23 7.07
C PRO A 122 2.39 4.71 5.90
N MET A 123 1.12 5.12 5.78
CA MET A 123 0.25 4.74 4.68
C MET A 123 0.79 5.24 3.34
N PHE A 124 1.21 6.51 3.26
CA PHE A 124 1.79 7.10 2.06
C PHE A 124 3.11 6.42 1.68
N VAL A 125 4.03 6.24 2.62
CA VAL A 125 5.32 5.60 2.36
C VAL A 125 5.13 4.14 1.93
N GLY A 126 4.33 3.37 2.65
CA GLY A 126 4.08 1.96 2.34
C GLY A 126 3.45 1.79 0.96
N SER A 127 2.46 2.63 0.62
CA SER A 127 1.80 2.59 -0.69
C SER A 127 2.69 3.08 -1.82
N ALA A 128 3.55 4.08 -1.58
CA ALA A 128 4.54 4.55 -2.56
C ALA A 128 5.58 3.46 -2.87
N VAL A 129 6.13 2.81 -1.83
CA VAL A 129 7.11 1.72 -1.98
C VAL A 129 6.49 0.53 -2.71
N ALA A 130 5.29 0.10 -2.33
CA ALA A 130 4.57 -0.99 -2.98
C ALA A 130 4.24 -0.66 -4.45
N SER A 131 3.82 0.57 -4.74
CA SER A 131 3.53 1.04 -6.11
C SER A 131 4.79 1.06 -6.97
N LEU A 132 5.90 1.59 -6.44
CA LEU A 132 7.18 1.64 -7.14
C LEU A 132 7.67 0.22 -7.46
N LEU A 133 7.62 -0.70 -6.49
CA LEU A 133 7.97 -2.10 -6.72
C LEU A 133 7.07 -2.73 -7.79
N ALA A 134 5.76 -2.48 -7.74
CA ALA A 134 4.83 -2.97 -8.74
C ALA A 134 5.20 -2.47 -10.15
N ILE A 135 5.51 -1.18 -10.31
CA ILE A 135 5.94 -0.57 -11.57
C ILE A 135 7.25 -1.18 -12.06
N VAL A 136 8.29 -1.25 -11.21
CA VAL A 136 9.59 -1.82 -11.56
C VAL A 136 9.44 -3.25 -12.06
N LEU A 137 8.65 -4.07 -11.36
CA LEU A 137 8.38 -5.45 -11.77
C LEU A 137 7.55 -5.52 -13.07
N ALA A 138 6.62 -4.58 -13.29
CA ALA A 138 5.83 -4.51 -14.51
C ALA A 138 6.67 -4.13 -15.74
N LEU A 139 7.69 -3.27 -15.59
CA LEU A 139 8.59 -2.89 -16.70
C LEU A 139 9.31 -4.09 -17.30
N VAL A 140 9.55 -5.15 -16.53
CA VAL A 140 10.14 -6.40 -17.02
C VAL A 140 9.26 -7.08 -18.09
N LEU A 141 7.95 -6.81 -18.11
CA LEU A 141 7.06 -7.29 -19.17
C LEU A 141 7.33 -6.62 -20.52
N LEU A 142 7.92 -5.42 -20.53
CA LEU A 142 8.26 -4.66 -21.73
C LEU A 142 9.61 -5.05 -22.33
N LEU A 143 10.46 -5.77 -21.58
CA LEU A 143 11.75 -6.23 -22.09
C LEU A 143 11.55 -7.27 -23.20
N PRO A 144 12.30 -7.17 -24.32
CA PRO A 144 12.18 -8.10 -25.44
C PRO A 144 12.54 -9.52 -25.01
N VAL A 145 11.72 -10.49 -25.41
CA VAL A 145 12.02 -11.90 -25.21
C VAL A 145 13.10 -12.26 -26.22
N LYS A 146 14.33 -12.56 -25.77
CA LYS A 146 15.28 -13.27 -26.62
C LYS A 146 14.66 -14.62 -26.95
N HIS A 147 14.19 -14.78 -28.18
CA HIS A 147 13.92 -16.09 -28.76
C HIS A 147 15.28 -16.74 -28.99
N SER A 148 15.72 -17.56 -28.04
CA SER A 148 16.82 -18.51 -28.21
C SER A 148 16.25 -19.90 -28.38
#